data_AF-A0A2T2UDL9-F1
#
_entry.id   AF-A0A2T2UDL9-F1
#
_cell.length_a   1.000
_cell.length_b   1.000
_cell.length_c   1.000
_cell.angle_alpha   90.00
_cell.angle_beta   90.00
_cell.angle_gamma   90.00
#
_symmetry.space_group_name_H-M   'P 1'
#
loop_
_entity.id
_entity.type
_entity.pdbx_description
1 polymer ?
#
loop_
_entity_poly.entity_id
_entity_poly.type
_entity_poly.pdbx_seq_one_letter_code
_entity_poly.pdbx_strand_id
1 'polypeptide(L)'
;MHSRRRAIVGHAHPYVVEAVQSATARGLSFGAPTESETALAERLCQHVPSLDMVRLVNSGTEATMSAIRLARGYTGRNKIVKFGGCYHGHVDSLLVSAGSGALTLGSPSSPGVPEAVVADTITLPYNDLAEAFSAFTEYGDDIAAVIVEPVAGNMNCVPPVMGFLEGLRELCDEHGIVLIFDEVMTGFRVGLEGAQGRFGVTPDLTALGKVIGGGLPVGAFGGRRAIMEH
;
A
#
# COMPACT_ATOMS: atom_id res chain seq x y z
N MET A 1 8.33 -3.09 -20.46
CA MET A 1 8.99 -2.29 -19.40
C MET A 1 8.59 -2.66 -17.95
N HIS A 2 7.53 -3.45 -17.71
CA HIS A 2 7.02 -3.75 -16.36
C HIS A 2 7.90 -4.66 -15.46
N SER A 3 8.78 -5.50 -16.01
CA SER A 3 9.54 -6.50 -15.21
C SER A 3 10.74 -5.93 -14.44
N ARG A 4 11.29 -4.78 -14.85
CA ARG A 4 12.46 -4.16 -14.18
C ARG A 4 12.18 -3.71 -12.74
N ARG A 5 10.91 -3.53 -12.38
CA ARG A 5 10.49 -3.14 -11.02
C ARG A 5 10.47 -4.30 -10.01
N ARG A 6 10.53 -5.57 -10.47
CA ARG A 6 10.54 -6.77 -9.60
C ARG A 6 11.94 -7.34 -9.38
N ALA A 7 12.78 -7.29 -10.41
CA ALA A 7 14.11 -7.89 -10.42
C ALA A 7 15.18 -6.99 -9.78
N ILE A 8 15.10 -6.75 -8.46
CA ILE A 8 16.06 -5.89 -7.76
C ILE A 8 17.49 -6.45 -7.77
N VAL A 9 17.63 -7.78 -7.77
CA VAL A 9 18.90 -8.51 -7.91
C VAL A 9 19.25 -8.85 -9.36
N GLY A 10 18.57 -8.24 -10.33
CA GLY A 10 18.73 -8.56 -11.75
C GLY A 10 17.87 -9.75 -12.21
N HIS A 11 17.80 -9.93 -13.54
CA HIS A 11 17.02 -11.00 -14.16
C HIS A 11 17.75 -12.34 -14.04
N ALA A 12 16.99 -13.41 -13.76
CA ALA A 12 17.51 -14.78 -13.68
C ALA A 12 18.72 -14.94 -12.73
N HIS A 13 18.69 -14.25 -11.58
CA HIS A 13 19.73 -14.37 -10.57
C HIS A 13 19.88 -15.85 -10.16
N PRO A 14 21.09 -16.46 -10.23
CA PRO A 14 21.27 -17.90 -10.08
C PRO A 14 20.64 -18.48 -8.82
N TYR A 15 20.84 -17.83 -7.67
CA TYR A 15 20.25 -18.25 -6.40
C TYR A 15 18.72 -18.25 -6.40
N VAL A 16 18.07 -17.29 -7.09
CA VAL A 16 16.61 -17.23 -7.17
C VAL A 16 16.09 -18.33 -8.07
N VAL A 17 16.74 -18.57 -9.20
CA VAL A 17 16.36 -19.63 -10.15
C VAL A 17 16.48 -21.00 -9.49
N GLU A 18 17.59 -21.28 -8.81
CA GLU A 18 17.81 -22.54 -8.10
C GLU A 18 16.78 -22.76 -6.99
N ALA A 19 16.49 -21.72 -6.17
CA ALA A 19 15.49 -21.80 -5.12
C ALA A 19 14.09 -22.12 -5.69
N VAL A 20 13.71 -21.49 -6.81
CA VAL A 20 12.45 -21.77 -7.51
C VAL A 20 12.43 -23.20 -8.03
N GLN A 21 13.47 -23.64 -8.74
CA GLN A 21 13.56 -25.02 -9.25
C GLN A 21 13.41 -26.06 -8.13
N SER A 22 14.15 -25.87 -7.03
CA SER A 22 14.08 -26.73 -5.85
C SER A 22 12.67 -26.77 -5.24
N ALA A 23 12.00 -25.62 -5.11
CA ALA A 23 10.63 -25.56 -4.62
C ALA A 23 9.66 -26.30 -5.54
N THR A 24 9.73 -26.07 -6.86
CA THR A 24 8.84 -26.70 -7.84
C THR A 24 8.95 -28.23 -7.88
N ALA A 25 10.15 -28.78 -7.58
CA ALA A 25 10.35 -30.22 -7.49
C ALA A 25 9.60 -30.88 -6.32
N ARG A 26 9.24 -30.10 -5.28
CA ARG A 26 8.45 -30.57 -4.12
C ARG A 26 6.94 -30.36 -4.30
N GLY A 27 6.53 -29.56 -5.27
CA GLY A 27 5.13 -29.22 -5.54
C GLY A 27 4.93 -27.73 -5.83
N LEU A 28 3.88 -27.41 -6.60
CA LEU A 28 3.59 -26.02 -7.02
C LEU A 28 2.66 -25.27 -6.06
N SER A 29 1.75 -25.99 -5.39
CA SER A 29 0.80 -25.43 -4.42
C SER A 29 0.23 -26.57 -3.57
N PHE A 30 -0.04 -26.28 -2.30
CA PHE A 30 -0.46 -27.28 -1.32
C PHE A 30 -1.85 -27.02 -0.72
N GLY A 31 -2.38 -25.80 -0.82
CA GLY A 31 -3.66 -25.42 -0.20
C GLY A 31 -3.69 -25.55 1.33
N ALA A 32 -2.52 -25.68 1.95
CA ALA A 32 -2.32 -25.83 3.39
C ALA A 32 -1.05 -25.06 3.81
N PRO A 33 -0.93 -24.66 5.08
CA PRO A 33 0.22 -23.90 5.56
C PRO A 33 1.55 -24.63 5.37
N THR A 34 2.59 -23.86 5.05
CA THR A 34 3.97 -24.33 4.89
C THR A 34 4.94 -23.50 5.74
N GLU A 35 6.07 -24.10 6.14
CA GLU A 35 7.12 -23.39 6.89
C GLU A 35 7.71 -22.22 6.10
N SER A 36 7.69 -22.29 4.76
CA SER A 36 8.20 -21.22 3.88
C SER A 36 7.36 -19.94 3.99
N GLU A 37 6.05 -20.05 4.23
CA GLU A 37 5.18 -18.89 4.46
C GLU A 37 5.54 -18.20 5.78
N THR A 38 5.72 -18.97 6.86
CA THR A 38 6.14 -18.44 8.16
C THR A 38 7.50 -17.76 8.07
N ALA A 39 8.48 -18.41 7.43
CA ALA A 39 9.83 -17.86 7.28
C ALA A 39 9.83 -16.55 6.46
N LEU A 40 8.98 -16.44 5.43
CA LEU A 40 8.82 -15.19 4.69
C LEU A 40 8.16 -14.12 5.56
N ALA A 41 7.08 -14.45 6.27
CA ALA A 41 6.37 -13.53 7.14
C ALA A 41 7.29 -12.96 8.23
N GLU A 42 8.08 -13.81 8.90
CA GLU A 42 9.06 -13.40 9.91
C GLU A 42 10.10 -12.43 9.34
N ARG A 43 10.64 -12.71 8.14
CA ARG A 43 11.60 -11.81 7.48
C ARG A 43 11.00 -10.46 7.13
N LEU A 44 9.73 -10.43 6.72
CA LEU A 44 9.04 -9.18 6.44
C LEU A 44 8.85 -8.35 7.72
N CYS A 45 8.36 -8.98 8.80
CA CYS A 45 8.20 -8.33 10.11
C CYS A 45 9.54 -7.86 10.72
N GLN A 46 10.63 -8.60 10.49
CA GLN A 46 11.97 -8.21 10.95
C GLN A 46 12.53 -6.97 10.25
N HIS A 47 12.16 -6.73 8.99
CA HIS A 47 12.76 -5.67 8.18
C HIS A 47 11.87 -4.46 7.97
N VAL A 48 10.55 -4.60 8.04
CA VAL A 48 9.62 -3.49 7.76
C VAL A 48 9.06 -2.96 9.08
N PRO A 49 9.44 -1.76 9.53
CA PRO A 49 9.17 -1.25 10.88
C PRO A 49 7.72 -1.30 11.36
N SER A 50 6.74 -1.11 10.47
CA SER A 50 5.32 -1.13 10.83
C SER A 50 4.72 -2.53 10.98
N LEU A 51 5.41 -3.60 10.57
CA LEU A 51 4.83 -4.94 10.45
C LEU A 51 4.95 -5.76 11.74
N ASP A 52 3.97 -5.67 12.63
CA ASP A 52 3.82 -6.64 13.73
C ASP A 52 3.27 -7.98 13.23
N MET A 53 2.38 -7.91 12.23
CA MET A 53 1.74 -9.05 11.58
C MET A 53 1.60 -8.78 10.09
N VAL A 54 1.63 -9.85 9.29
CA VAL A 54 1.53 -9.78 7.83
C VAL A 54 0.68 -10.92 7.27
N ARG A 55 -0.05 -10.62 6.19
CA ARG A 55 -0.81 -11.58 5.39
C ARG A 55 -0.28 -11.57 3.96
N LEU A 56 0.07 -12.74 3.45
CA LEU A 56 0.48 -12.92 2.06
C LEU A 56 -0.74 -13.00 1.13
N VAL A 57 -0.60 -12.41 -0.05
CA VAL A 57 -1.59 -12.39 -1.15
C VAL A 57 -0.86 -12.52 -2.49
N ASN A 58 -1.56 -12.50 -3.61
CA ASN A 58 -0.96 -12.80 -4.93
C ASN A 58 -0.53 -11.54 -5.69
N SER A 59 -0.97 -10.35 -5.26
CA SER A 59 -0.66 -9.10 -5.97
C SER A 59 -0.68 -7.87 -5.06
N GLY A 60 -0.10 -6.77 -5.56
CA GLY A 60 -0.22 -5.46 -4.91
C GLY A 60 -1.66 -4.95 -4.87
N THR A 61 -2.47 -5.22 -5.90
CA THR A 61 -3.91 -4.89 -5.90
C THR A 61 -4.65 -5.60 -4.77
N GLU A 62 -4.37 -6.89 -4.56
CA GLU A 62 -4.98 -7.64 -3.46
C GLU A 62 -4.54 -7.11 -2.10
N ALA A 63 -3.28 -6.68 -1.97
CA ALA A 63 -2.75 -6.11 -0.75
C ALA A 63 -3.43 -4.79 -0.40
N THR A 64 -3.51 -3.84 -1.33
CA THR A 64 -4.15 -2.53 -1.09
C THR A 64 -5.66 -2.67 -0.90
N MET A 65 -6.33 -3.53 -1.67
CA MET A 65 -7.75 -3.85 -1.47
C MET A 65 -8.02 -4.36 -0.05
N SER A 66 -7.17 -5.26 0.44
CA SER A 66 -7.33 -5.86 1.77
C SER A 66 -6.99 -4.86 2.89
N ALA A 67 -5.94 -4.05 2.73
CA ALA A 67 -5.58 -3.02 3.69
C ALA A 67 -6.69 -1.96 3.85
N ILE A 68 -7.29 -1.51 2.75
CA ILE A 68 -8.42 -0.56 2.78
C ILE A 68 -9.64 -1.18 3.45
N ARG A 69 -9.97 -2.44 3.10
CA ARG A 69 -11.10 -3.14 3.72
C ARG A 69 -10.89 -3.28 5.23
N LEU A 70 -9.67 -3.65 5.65
CA LEU A 70 -9.31 -3.79 7.04
C LEU A 70 -9.40 -2.46 7.79
N ALA A 71 -8.88 -1.37 7.21
CA ALA A 71 -8.95 -0.04 7.82
C ALA A 71 -10.39 0.44 8.00
N ARG A 72 -11.27 0.21 7.01
CA ARG A 72 -12.71 0.49 7.13
C ARG A 72 -13.36 -0.33 8.25
N GLY A 73 -13.08 -1.63 8.32
CA GLY A 73 -13.60 -2.49 9.39
C GLY A 73 -13.14 -2.02 10.77
N TYR A 74 -11.83 -1.80 10.92
CA TYR A 74 -11.21 -1.41 12.18
C TYR A 74 -11.72 -0.06 12.71
N THR A 75 -11.91 0.93 11.82
CA THR A 75 -12.36 2.27 12.21
C THR A 75 -13.88 2.41 12.25
N GLY A 76 -14.63 1.54 11.57
CA GLY A 76 -16.07 1.68 11.37
C GLY A 76 -16.46 2.84 10.43
N ARG A 77 -15.50 3.39 9.67
CA ARG A 77 -15.67 4.58 8.82
C ARG A 77 -15.65 4.21 7.33
N ASN A 78 -16.18 5.06 6.47
CA ASN A 78 -16.38 4.73 5.05
C ASN A 78 -15.32 5.33 4.13
N LYS A 79 -14.94 6.58 4.37
CA LYS A 79 -14.16 7.35 3.40
C LYS A 79 -12.69 6.97 3.40
N ILE A 80 -12.09 7.05 2.23
CA ILE A 80 -10.65 6.92 2.07
C ILE A 80 -10.09 8.12 1.33
N VAL A 81 -8.89 8.53 1.72
CA VAL A 81 -8.11 9.55 1.03
C VAL A 81 -7.02 8.89 0.20
N LYS A 82 -6.91 9.27 -1.06
CA LYS A 82 -5.78 8.92 -1.95
C LYS A 82 -5.22 10.17 -2.63
N PHE A 83 -4.07 10.02 -3.26
CA PHE A 83 -3.41 11.13 -3.95
C PHE A 83 -3.45 10.98 -5.47
N GLY A 84 -3.64 12.10 -6.17
CA GLY A 84 -3.57 12.20 -7.62
C GLY A 84 -2.20 11.75 -8.13
N GLY A 85 -2.18 10.95 -9.20
CA GLY A 85 -0.96 10.37 -9.75
C GLY A 85 -0.45 9.11 -9.02
N CYS A 86 -0.92 8.82 -7.81
CA CYS A 86 -0.66 7.54 -7.14
C CYS A 86 -1.57 6.43 -7.70
N TYR A 87 -1.02 5.21 -7.80
CA TYR A 87 -1.70 4.02 -8.28
C TYR A 87 -1.53 2.86 -7.30
N HIS A 88 -2.66 2.36 -6.81
CA HIS A 88 -2.77 1.36 -5.74
C HIS A 88 -3.44 0.07 -6.24
N GLY A 89 -3.22 -0.29 -7.50
CA GLY A 89 -3.95 -1.38 -8.16
C GLY A 89 -5.30 -0.94 -8.72
N HIS A 90 -6.01 -1.87 -9.36
CA HIS A 90 -7.31 -1.63 -9.98
C HIS A 90 -8.48 -1.94 -9.02
N VAL A 91 -8.38 -1.46 -7.78
CA VAL A 91 -9.47 -1.55 -6.81
C VAL A 91 -10.52 -0.54 -7.23
N ASP A 92 -11.78 -0.94 -7.43
CA ASP A 92 -12.83 -0.07 -7.97
C ASP A 92 -12.94 1.27 -7.24
N SER A 93 -12.89 1.24 -5.90
CA SER A 93 -12.95 2.46 -5.07
C SER A 93 -11.75 3.40 -5.27
N LEU A 94 -10.64 2.93 -5.83
CA LEU A 94 -9.44 3.74 -6.10
C LEU A 94 -9.37 4.22 -7.55
N LEU A 95 -10.27 3.76 -8.43
CA LEU A 95 -10.40 4.18 -9.82
C LEU A 95 -11.21 5.48 -9.91
N VAL A 96 -10.68 6.51 -9.25
CA VAL A 96 -11.26 7.84 -9.13
C VAL A 96 -10.41 8.85 -9.87
N SER A 97 -11.05 9.73 -10.62
CA SER A 97 -10.38 10.80 -11.34
C SER A 97 -9.91 11.88 -10.35
N ALA A 98 -8.69 12.39 -10.54
CA ALA A 98 -8.28 13.62 -9.88
C ALA A 98 -9.00 14.80 -10.55
N GLY A 99 -9.94 15.43 -9.85
CA GLY A 99 -10.62 16.62 -10.32
C GLY A 99 -9.69 17.84 -10.35
N SER A 100 -9.92 18.77 -11.28
CA SER A 100 -9.28 20.08 -11.26
C SER A 100 -10.03 21.00 -10.28
N GLY A 101 -9.49 21.19 -9.08
CA GLY A 101 -10.03 22.09 -8.06
C GLY A 101 -10.91 21.41 -7.00
N ALA A 102 -10.73 21.86 -5.74
CA ALA A 102 -11.50 21.60 -4.51
C ALA A 102 -12.20 20.24 -4.36
N LEU A 103 -11.74 19.43 -3.40
CA LEU A 103 -12.46 18.35 -2.70
C LEU A 103 -13.58 17.69 -3.54
N THR A 104 -13.22 17.05 -4.65
CA THR A 104 -14.21 16.34 -5.45
C THR A 104 -14.52 15.00 -4.80
N LEU A 105 -15.74 14.83 -4.28
CA LEU A 105 -16.33 13.49 -4.13
C LEU A 105 -16.24 12.80 -5.50
N GLY A 106 -15.63 11.61 -5.52
CA GLY A 106 -15.00 11.04 -6.70
C GLY A 106 -15.93 10.82 -7.90
N SER A 107 -15.46 11.18 -9.10
CA SER A 107 -16.01 10.66 -10.36
C SER A 107 -15.20 9.46 -10.82
N PRO A 108 -15.83 8.38 -11.33
CA PRO A 108 -15.12 7.23 -11.86
C PRO A 108 -14.10 7.63 -12.94
N SER A 109 -12.89 7.06 -12.89
CA SER A 109 -11.87 7.25 -13.94
C SER A 109 -11.86 6.17 -15.02
N SER A 110 -12.65 5.11 -14.84
CA SER A 110 -12.81 4.02 -15.79
C SER A 110 -14.29 3.72 -16.02
N PRO A 111 -14.72 3.51 -17.28
CA PRO A 111 -16.00 2.88 -17.55
C PRO A 111 -16.14 1.55 -16.80
N GLY A 112 -17.35 1.23 -16.36
CA GLY A 112 -17.65 -0.01 -15.63
C GLY A 112 -17.56 0.11 -14.10
N VAL A 113 -17.02 1.20 -13.56
CA VAL A 113 -17.05 1.50 -12.12
C VAL A 113 -18.29 2.35 -11.80
N PRO A 114 -19.24 1.85 -10.98
CA PRO A 114 -20.41 2.63 -10.58
C PRO A 114 -20.02 3.84 -9.71
N GLU A 115 -20.73 4.96 -9.85
CA GLU A 115 -20.51 6.18 -9.04
C GLU A 115 -20.58 5.90 -7.52
N ALA A 116 -21.51 5.04 -7.11
CA ALA A 116 -21.66 4.65 -5.71
C ALA A 116 -20.41 3.98 -5.11
N VAL A 117 -19.56 3.35 -5.93
CA VAL A 117 -18.34 2.67 -5.44
C VAL A 117 -17.21 3.67 -5.16
N VAL A 118 -17.24 4.83 -5.81
CA VAL A 118 -16.20 5.87 -5.69
C VAL A 118 -16.62 7.05 -4.82
N ALA A 119 -17.90 7.12 -4.42
CA ALA A 119 -18.47 8.19 -3.60
C ALA A 119 -17.73 8.39 -2.27
N ASP A 120 -17.16 7.33 -1.71
CA ASP A 120 -16.39 7.37 -0.46
C ASP A 120 -14.87 7.48 -0.69
N THR A 121 -14.45 8.02 -1.82
CA THR A 121 -13.03 8.23 -2.11
C THR A 121 -12.75 9.68 -2.43
N ILE A 122 -11.91 10.29 -1.58
CA ILE A 122 -11.43 11.64 -1.69
C ILE A 122 -10.06 11.59 -2.38
N THR A 123 -9.90 12.33 -3.47
CA THR A 123 -8.62 12.43 -4.18
C THR A 123 -8.01 13.81 -3.97
N LEU A 124 -6.81 13.85 -3.39
CA LEU A 124 -6.07 15.07 -3.10
C LEU A 124 -4.83 15.20 -3.99
N PRO A 125 -4.27 16.40 -4.18
CA PRO A 125 -2.97 16.55 -4.83
C PRO A 125 -1.85 15.95 -3.96
N TYR A 126 -0.97 15.14 -4.56
CA TYR A 126 0.23 14.66 -3.87
C TYR A 126 1.15 15.84 -3.50
N ASN A 127 1.81 15.78 -2.33
CA ASN A 127 2.62 16.87 -1.76
C ASN A 127 1.84 18.14 -1.36
N ASP A 128 0.50 18.11 -1.30
CA ASP A 128 -0.31 19.22 -0.81
C ASP A 128 -0.93 18.88 0.56
N LEU A 129 -0.22 19.25 1.62
CA LEU A 129 -0.68 19.02 3.00
C LEU A 129 -1.82 19.98 3.40
N ALA A 130 -1.95 21.14 2.75
CA ALA A 130 -3.02 22.09 3.06
C ALA A 130 -4.39 21.56 2.59
N GLU A 131 -4.43 20.92 1.42
CA GLU A 131 -5.61 20.20 0.94
C GLU A 131 -5.93 18.99 1.83
N ALA A 132 -4.92 18.27 2.35
CA ALA A 132 -5.13 17.21 3.32
C ALA A 132 -5.74 17.72 4.63
N PHE A 133 -5.19 18.81 5.19
CA PHE A 133 -5.75 19.44 6.38
C PHE A 133 -7.21 19.87 6.18
N SER A 134 -7.52 20.47 5.03
CA SER A 134 -8.89 20.90 4.69
C SER A 134 -9.84 19.71 4.60
N ALA A 135 -9.43 18.62 3.93
CA ALA A 135 -10.21 17.39 3.81
C ALA A 135 -10.49 16.75 5.18
N PHE A 136 -9.50 16.74 6.08
CA PHE A 136 -9.63 16.10 7.40
C PHE A 136 -10.47 16.96 8.35
N THR A 137 -10.42 18.29 8.20
CA THR A 137 -11.32 19.20 8.92
C THR A 137 -12.78 18.96 8.53
N GLU A 138 -13.05 18.71 7.26
CA GLU A 138 -14.42 18.52 6.76
C GLU A 138 -14.95 17.09 6.94
N TYR A 139 -14.10 16.08 6.72
CA TYR A 139 -14.51 14.68 6.64
C TYR A 139 -13.86 13.75 7.67
N GLY A 140 -12.99 14.27 8.55
CA GLY A 140 -12.13 13.48 9.44
C GLY A 140 -12.85 12.38 10.24
N ASP A 141 -14.07 12.66 10.70
CA ASP A 141 -14.88 11.72 11.50
C ASP A 141 -15.33 10.47 10.71
N ASP A 142 -15.35 10.52 9.38
CA ASP A 142 -15.74 9.42 8.49
C ASP A 142 -14.59 8.97 7.57
N ILE A 143 -13.37 9.49 7.73
CA ILE A 143 -12.19 8.95 7.03
C ILE A 143 -11.67 7.73 7.79
N ALA A 144 -11.71 6.57 7.15
CA ALA A 144 -11.12 5.33 7.63
C ALA A 144 -9.61 5.29 7.43
N ALA A 145 -9.15 5.72 6.26
CA ALA A 145 -7.75 5.57 5.88
C ALA A 145 -7.25 6.64 4.91
N VAL A 146 -5.95 6.87 4.98
CA VAL A 146 -5.18 7.61 3.98
C VAL A 146 -4.19 6.64 3.36
N ILE A 147 -4.28 6.42 2.04
CA ILE A 147 -3.36 5.56 1.30
C ILE A 147 -2.45 6.41 0.40
N VAL A 148 -1.15 6.18 0.50
CA VAL A 148 -0.14 6.98 -0.21
C VAL A 148 1.02 6.10 -0.69
N GLU A 149 1.53 6.35 -1.90
CA GLU A 149 2.86 5.87 -2.30
C GLU A 149 3.89 6.80 -1.64
N PRO A 150 4.73 6.35 -0.68
CA PRO A 150 5.62 7.27 0.05
C PRO A 150 6.65 7.97 -0.85
N VAL A 151 6.96 7.35 -1.99
CA VAL A 151 7.56 7.98 -3.16
C VAL A 151 6.68 7.59 -4.34
N ALA A 152 5.99 8.55 -4.95
CA ALA A 152 5.13 8.24 -6.07
C ALA A 152 5.98 7.74 -7.26
N GLY A 153 5.64 6.56 -7.78
CA GLY A 153 6.35 5.91 -8.88
C GLY A 153 5.54 5.74 -10.17
N ASN A 154 4.24 6.03 -10.12
CA ASN A 154 3.30 5.85 -11.23
C ASN A 154 3.01 7.16 -11.99
N MET A 155 3.29 8.31 -11.40
CA MET A 155 3.39 9.61 -12.08
C MET A 155 4.86 10.01 -12.33
N ASN A 156 5.67 9.05 -12.78
CA ASN A 156 7.13 9.11 -12.76
C ASN A 156 7.69 8.99 -11.34
N CYS A 157 8.95 9.36 -11.10
CA CYS A 157 9.54 9.36 -9.75
C CYS A 157 9.37 10.74 -9.10
N VAL A 158 8.45 10.86 -8.15
CA VAL A 158 8.18 12.10 -7.42
C VAL A 158 8.34 11.84 -5.91
N PRO A 159 9.48 12.22 -5.31
CA PRO A 159 9.68 12.15 -3.87
C PRO A 159 8.70 13.03 -3.08
N PRO A 160 8.44 12.71 -1.81
CA PRO A 160 7.67 13.57 -0.94
C PRO A 160 8.44 14.87 -0.69
N VAL A 161 7.74 16.00 -0.61
CA VAL A 161 8.34 17.23 -0.07
C VAL A 161 8.57 17.07 1.43
N MET A 162 9.54 17.82 1.96
CA MET A 162 9.85 17.80 3.40
C MET A 162 8.59 18.07 4.23
N GLY A 163 8.34 17.24 5.24
CA GLY A 163 7.19 17.38 6.14
C GLY A 163 5.88 16.82 5.61
N PHE A 164 5.81 16.35 4.35
CA PHE A 164 4.56 15.82 3.81
C PHE A 164 4.15 14.51 4.48
N LEU A 165 5.06 13.54 4.58
CA LEU A 165 4.74 12.23 5.18
C LEU A 165 4.56 12.35 6.70
N GLU A 166 5.37 13.18 7.33
CA GLU A 166 5.29 13.52 8.76
C GLU A 166 3.94 14.18 9.06
N GLY A 167 3.54 15.18 8.27
CA GLY A 167 2.25 15.85 8.41
C GLY A 167 1.07 14.91 8.20
N LEU A 168 1.13 13.99 7.22
CA LEU A 168 0.08 12.97 7.06
C LEU A 168 0.00 12.05 8.27
N ARG A 169 1.14 11.67 8.85
CA ARG A 169 1.19 10.85 10.07
C ARG A 169 0.55 11.57 11.25
N GLU A 170 0.93 12.82 11.49
CA GLU A 170 0.37 13.65 12.56
C GLU A 170 -1.15 13.81 12.41
N LEU A 171 -1.63 14.15 11.20
CA LEU A 171 -3.06 14.27 10.91
C LEU A 171 -3.81 12.95 11.12
N CYS A 172 -3.21 11.82 10.72
CA CYS A 172 -3.84 10.53 10.92
C CYS A 172 -3.93 10.18 12.41
N ASP A 173 -2.90 10.49 13.20
CA ASP A 173 -2.89 10.25 14.65
C ASP A 173 -3.91 11.13 15.38
N GLU A 174 -4.04 12.41 15.01
CA GLU A 174 -4.99 13.34 15.62
C GLU A 174 -6.45 12.91 15.40
N HIS A 175 -6.79 12.43 14.20
CA HIS A 175 -8.15 12.07 13.83
C HIS A 175 -8.49 10.58 14.00
N GLY A 176 -7.54 9.76 14.46
CA GLY A 176 -7.70 8.30 14.56
C GLY A 176 -7.93 7.62 13.21
N ILE A 177 -7.25 8.11 12.17
CA ILE A 177 -7.30 7.58 10.79
C ILE A 177 -6.15 6.60 10.59
N VAL A 178 -6.38 5.52 9.84
CA VAL A 178 -5.34 4.55 9.50
C VAL A 178 -4.47 5.08 8.35
N LEU A 179 -3.18 5.33 8.61
CA LEU A 179 -2.22 5.65 7.55
C LEU A 179 -1.72 4.37 6.89
N ILE A 180 -1.90 4.27 5.58
CA ILE A 180 -1.48 3.13 4.75
C ILE A 180 -0.37 3.58 3.80
N PHE A 181 0.82 2.99 3.93
CA PHE A 181 1.85 3.12 2.91
C PHE A 181 1.71 2.02 1.85
N ASP A 182 1.52 2.43 0.60
CA ASP A 182 1.70 1.56 -0.55
C ASP A 182 3.20 1.49 -0.88
N GLU A 183 3.85 0.50 -0.28
CA GLU A 183 5.24 0.16 -0.52
C GLU A 183 5.40 -0.96 -1.55
N VAL A 184 4.39 -1.20 -2.39
CA VAL A 184 4.47 -2.23 -3.44
C VAL A 184 5.61 -1.89 -4.43
N MET A 185 5.97 -0.62 -4.60
CA MET A 185 7.14 -0.21 -5.40
C MET A 185 8.37 0.17 -4.58
N THR A 186 8.20 0.87 -3.47
CA THR A 186 9.29 1.42 -2.67
C THR A 186 9.90 0.39 -1.71
N GLY A 187 9.10 -0.58 -1.24
CA GLY A 187 9.50 -1.61 -0.30
C GLY A 187 10.71 -2.40 -0.81
N PHE A 188 11.72 -2.52 0.05
CA PHE A 188 13.02 -3.15 -0.25
C PHE A 188 13.81 -2.52 -1.42
N ARG A 189 13.33 -1.41 -1.99
CA ARG A 189 13.94 -0.74 -3.16
C ARG A 189 14.60 0.57 -2.81
N VAL A 190 13.93 1.40 -2.00
CA VAL A 190 14.49 2.70 -1.57
C VAL A 190 15.35 2.58 -0.31
N GLY A 191 15.29 1.41 0.34
CA GLY A 191 16.01 1.01 1.54
C GLY A 191 15.59 -0.40 1.94
N LEU A 192 16.37 -1.07 2.79
CA LEU A 192 16.03 -2.39 3.34
C LEU A 192 14.71 -2.34 4.12
N GLU A 193 14.53 -1.27 4.88
CA GLU A 193 13.32 -0.99 5.68
C GLU A 193 12.23 -0.25 4.90
N GLY A 194 12.34 -0.21 3.57
CA GLY A 194 11.41 0.52 2.69
C GLY A 194 11.53 2.04 2.82
N ALA A 195 10.51 2.73 2.35
CA ALA A 195 10.39 4.19 2.45
C ALA A 195 10.10 4.62 3.88
N GLN A 196 9.34 3.85 4.65
CA GLN A 196 9.07 4.16 6.06
C GLN A 196 10.35 4.27 6.89
N GLY A 197 11.32 3.36 6.72
CA GLY A 197 12.63 3.48 7.38
C GLY A 197 13.47 4.62 6.80
N ARG A 198 13.42 4.84 5.47
CA ARG A 198 14.16 5.92 4.81
C ARG A 198 13.73 7.32 5.29
N PHE A 199 12.44 7.54 5.48
CA PHE A 199 11.88 8.83 5.87
C PHE A 199 11.58 8.93 7.36
N GLY A 200 11.76 7.84 8.12
CA GLY A 200 11.48 7.84 9.56
C GLY A 200 9.99 8.02 9.91
N VAL A 201 9.08 7.65 9.00
CA VAL A 201 7.63 7.75 9.21
C VAL A 201 7.01 6.36 9.18
N THR A 202 6.43 5.95 10.30
CA THR A 202 5.83 4.61 10.46
C THR A 202 4.31 4.66 10.17
N PRO A 203 3.83 3.98 9.12
CA PRO A 203 2.40 3.86 8.84
C PRO A 203 1.74 2.86 9.81
N ASP A 204 0.41 2.83 9.82
CA ASP A 204 -0.37 1.83 10.57
C ASP A 204 -0.45 0.51 9.82
N LEU A 205 -0.58 0.57 8.50
CA LEU A 205 -0.56 -0.56 7.58
C LEU A 205 0.43 -0.30 6.43
N THR A 206 1.06 -1.35 5.94
CA THR A 206 1.91 -1.34 4.75
C THR A 206 1.42 -2.38 3.74
N ALA A 207 1.28 -1.98 2.48
CA ALA A 207 1.09 -2.89 1.36
C ALA A 207 2.43 -3.13 0.63
N LEU A 208 2.73 -4.38 0.31
CA LEU A 208 3.96 -4.84 -0.33
C LEU A 208 3.66 -5.68 -1.57
N GLY A 209 4.65 -5.79 -2.43
CA GLY A 209 4.63 -6.66 -3.60
C GLY A 209 5.94 -6.55 -4.37
N LYS A 210 5.91 -6.91 -5.65
CA LYS A 210 7.06 -6.84 -6.57
C LYS A 210 8.30 -7.56 -6.04
N VAL A 211 9.16 -6.87 -5.27
CA VAL A 211 10.44 -7.37 -4.77
C VAL A 211 10.26 -8.60 -3.88
N ILE A 212 9.24 -8.61 -3.02
CA ILE A 212 9.00 -9.72 -2.07
C ILE A 212 8.70 -11.06 -2.76
N GLY A 213 8.24 -11.03 -4.01
CA GLY A 213 7.97 -12.24 -4.79
C GLY A 213 9.17 -12.74 -5.58
N GLY A 214 10.30 -12.03 -5.59
CA GLY A 214 11.49 -12.42 -6.35
C GLY A 214 11.25 -12.59 -7.87
N GLY A 215 10.19 -11.98 -8.41
CA GLY A 215 9.75 -12.16 -9.80
C GLY A 215 8.44 -12.94 -9.95
N LEU A 216 8.01 -13.70 -8.94
CA LEU A 216 6.74 -14.40 -8.89
C LEU A 216 5.58 -13.50 -8.44
N PRO A 217 4.31 -13.89 -8.66
CA PRO A 217 3.14 -13.18 -8.15
C PRO A 217 3.02 -13.34 -6.63
N VAL A 218 3.52 -12.35 -5.89
CA VAL A 218 3.36 -12.25 -4.43
C VAL A 218 3.11 -10.79 -4.08
N GLY A 219 2.11 -10.58 -3.24
CA GLY A 219 1.85 -9.36 -2.50
C GLY A 219 1.76 -9.67 -1.01
N ALA A 220 1.74 -8.63 -0.19
CA ALA A 220 1.45 -8.78 1.23
C ALA A 220 0.83 -7.49 1.75
N PHE A 221 -0.01 -7.58 2.77
CA PHE A 221 -0.38 -6.42 3.57
C PHE A 221 -0.20 -6.78 5.04
N GLY A 222 0.16 -5.80 5.85
CA GLY A 222 0.40 -6.02 7.26
C GLY A 222 0.55 -4.69 7.99
N GLY A 223 0.74 -4.75 9.30
CA GLY A 223 0.91 -3.54 10.10
C GLY A 223 0.76 -3.83 11.58
N ARG A 224 0.25 -2.83 12.31
CA ARG A 224 -0.01 -2.93 13.75
C ARG A 224 -0.88 -4.14 14.07
N ARG A 225 -0.48 -4.92 15.08
CA ARG A 225 -1.21 -6.13 15.51
C ARG A 225 -2.68 -5.86 15.81
N ALA A 226 -2.98 -4.78 16.52
CA ALA A 226 -4.34 -4.40 16.90
C ALA A 226 -5.28 -4.21 15.70
N ILE A 227 -4.74 -3.81 14.54
CA ILE A 227 -5.52 -3.66 13.31
C ILE A 227 -5.61 -5.02 12.59
N MET A 228 -4.51 -5.77 12.54
CA MET A 228 -4.44 -7.06 11.83
C MET A 228 -5.24 -8.20 12.47
N GLU A 229 -5.59 -8.09 13.76
CA GLU A 229 -6.41 -9.06 14.50
C GLU A 229 -7.93 -8.76 14.46
N HIS A 230 -8.34 -7.68 13.77
CA HIS A 230 -9.75 -7.34 13.53
C HIS A 230 -10.38 -8.21 12.43
#